data_AF-A0A7C6F7N9-F1
#
_entry.id   AF-A0A7C6F7N9-F1
#
_cell.length_a   1.000
_cell.length_b   1.000
_cell.length_c   1.000
_cell.angle_alpha   90.00
_cell.angle_beta   90.00
_cell.angle_gamma   90.00
#
_symmetry.space_group_name_H-M   'P 1'
#
loop_
_entity.id
_entity.type
_entity.pdbx_description
1 polymer ?
#
loop_
_entity_poly.entity_id
_entity_poly.type
_entity_poly.pdbx_seq_one_letter_code
_entity_poly.pdbx_strand_id
1 'polypeptide(L)'
;VALTMKGAAVASARVVLGHVAPTPWRAVQAEKVLAGKGLTAAVIEKAAEAAVADATPLSGNGYKVQLARVAVKRALEAARGKA
;
A
#
# COMPACT_ATOMS: atom_id res chain seq x y z
N VAL A 1 -7.40 -0.55 1.97
CA VAL A 1 -7.00 -1.04 0.63
C VAL A 1 -8.25 -1.58 -0.05
N ALA A 2 -8.49 -1.21 -1.30
CA ALA A 2 -9.52 -1.80 -2.14
C ALA A 2 -8.89 -2.23 -3.47
N LEU A 3 -9.19 -3.44 -3.93
CA LEU A 3 -8.66 -4.01 -5.16
C LEU A 3 -9.84 -4.47 -6.03
N THR A 4 -9.73 -4.24 -7.32
CA THR A 4 -10.56 -4.90 -8.34
C THR A 4 -9.66 -5.86 -9.10
N MET A 5 -9.99 -7.14 -9.09
CA MET A 5 -9.22 -8.18 -9.79
C MET A 5 -9.83 -8.47 -11.17
N LYS A 6 -8.98 -8.82 -12.13
CA LYS A 6 -9.34 -9.42 -13.41
C LYS A 6 -8.52 -10.70 -13.58
N GLY A 7 -9.12 -11.83 -13.20
CA GLY A 7 -8.38 -13.07 -13.01
C GLY A 7 -7.30 -12.91 -11.94
N ALA A 8 -6.06 -13.30 -12.24
CA ALA A 8 -4.94 -13.20 -11.31
C ALA A 8 -4.32 -11.79 -11.18
N ALA A 9 -4.73 -10.84 -12.02
CA ALA A 9 -4.15 -9.49 -12.07
C ALA A 9 -5.04 -8.44 -11.43
N VAL A 10 -4.45 -7.40 -10.84
CA VAL A 10 -5.16 -6.23 -10.32
C VAL A 10 -5.57 -5.33 -11.48
N ALA A 11 -6.87 -5.24 -11.75
CA ALA A 11 -7.41 -4.28 -12.71
C ALA A 11 -7.33 -2.84 -12.17
N SER A 12 -7.61 -2.64 -10.89
CA SER A 12 -7.46 -1.34 -10.23
C SER A 12 -7.19 -1.48 -8.73
N ALA A 13 -6.47 -0.51 -8.16
CA ALA A 13 -6.17 -0.45 -6.74
C ALA A 13 -6.46 0.95 -6.15
N ARG A 14 -6.87 0.96 -4.88
CA ARG A 14 -6.92 2.14 -4.02
C ARG A 14 -6.23 1.85 -2.70
N VAL A 15 -5.19 2.62 -2.39
CA VAL A 15 -4.41 2.50 -1.14
C VAL A 15 -4.45 3.84 -0.43
N VAL A 16 -5.16 3.88 0.70
CA VAL A 16 -5.35 5.08 1.51
C VAL A 16 -4.95 4.76 2.95
N LEU A 17 -4.10 5.61 3.53
CA LEU A 17 -3.62 5.52 4.91
C LEU A 17 -4.28 6.60 5.76
N GLY A 18 -4.82 6.22 6.93
CA GLY A 18 -5.31 7.14 7.95
C GLY A 18 -4.27 7.37 9.05
N HIS A 19 -4.37 8.49 9.76
CA HIS A 19 -3.53 8.82 10.93
C HIS A 19 -2.01 8.97 10.66
N VAL A 20 -1.59 9.04 9.39
CA VAL A 20 -0.20 9.25 8.97
C VAL A 20 0.07 10.67 8.43
N ALA A 21 -0.99 11.44 8.19
CA ALA A 21 -0.97 12.83 7.73
C ALA A 21 -2.22 13.57 8.27
N PRO A 22 -2.29 14.93 8.19
CA PRO A 22 -3.47 15.69 8.63
C PRO A 22 -4.77 15.33 7.88
N THR A 23 -4.65 14.89 6.64
CA THR A 23 -5.75 14.37 5.80
C THR A 23 -5.47 12.92 5.41
N PRO A 24 -6.48 12.13 5.00
CA PRO A 24 -6.26 10.79 4.46
C PRO A 24 -5.20 10.80 3.36
N TRP A 25 -4.15 9.99 3.52
CA TRP A 25 -3.03 9.96 2.59
C TRP A 25 -3.28 8.89 1.53
N ARG A 26 -3.45 9.30 0.28
CA ARG A 26 -3.57 8.37 -0.84
C ARG A 26 -2.19 8.01 -1.39
N ALA A 27 -1.81 6.76 -1.24
CA ALA A 27 -0.54 6.22 -1.71
C ALA A 27 -0.58 5.89 -3.22
N VAL A 28 -0.60 6.93 -4.06
CA VAL A 28 -0.72 6.79 -5.52
C VAL A 28 0.40 5.95 -6.13
N GLN A 29 1.63 6.03 -5.60
CA GLN A 29 2.75 5.23 -6.10
C GLN A 29 2.54 3.73 -5.85
N ALA A 30 1.98 3.35 -4.69
CA ALA A 30 1.60 1.98 -4.42
C ALA A 30 0.50 1.48 -5.38
N GLU A 31 -0.49 2.33 -5.69
CA GLU A 31 -1.54 2.00 -6.66
C GLU A 31 -0.95 1.70 -8.06
N LYS A 32 0.01 2.51 -8.51
CA LYS A 32 0.72 2.30 -9.79
C LYS A 32 1.53 1.00 -9.80
N VAL A 33 2.16 0.64 -8.68
CA VAL A 33 2.90 -0.63 -8.57
C VAL A 33 1.96 -1.83 -8.73
N LEU A 34 0.74 -1.74 -8.19
CA LEU A 34 -0.23 -2.83 -8.18
C LEU A 34 -0.95 -2.99 -9.53
N ALA A 35 -1.31 -1.88 -10.19
CA ALA A 35 -2.11 -1.90 -11.41
C ALA A 35 -1.49 -2.79 -12.52
N GLY A 36 -2.30 -3.69 -13.06
CA GLY A 36 -1.91 -4.64 -14.10
C GLY A 36 -1.04 -5.80 -13.64
N LYS A 37 -0.65 -5.88 -12.35
CA LYS A 37 0.22 -6.93 -11.81
C LYS A 37 -0.55 -7.95 -11.00
N GLY A 38 -0.01 -9.16 -10.87
CA GLY A 38 -0.50 -10.14 -9.91
C GLY A 38 -0.06 -9.80 -8.48
N LEU A 39 -0.87 -10.15 -7.48
CA LEU A 39 -0.57 -9.94 -6.05
C LEU A 39 0.47 -10.96 -5.52
N THR A 40 1.66 -10.97 -6.10
CA THR A 40 2.77 -11.78 -5.59
C THR A 40 3.42 -11.12 -4.37
N ALA A 41 4.14 -11.89 -3.56
CA ALA A 41 4.86 -11.35 -2.40
C ALA A 41 5.81 -10.20 -2.77
N ALA A 42 6.51 -10.33 -3.90
CA ALA A 42 7.41 -9.29 -4.41
C ALA A 42 6.67 -8.02 -4.85
N VAL A 43 5.49 -8.14 -5.46
CA VAL A 43 4.66 -6.97 -5.85
C VAL A 43 4.11 -6.28 -4.60
N ILE A 44 3.69 -7.06 -3.61
CA ILE A 44 3.19 -6.54 -2.32
C ILE A 44 4.29 -5.75 -1.60
N GLU A 45 5.51 -6.29 -1.51
CA GLU A 45 6.63 -5.60 -0.87
C GLU A 45 6.94 -4.28 -1.56
N LYS A 46 7.06 -4.29 -2.90
CA LYS A 46 7.29 -3.07 -3.69
C LYS A 46 6.17 -2.04 -3.52
N ALA A 47 4.91 -2.48 -3.44
CA ALA A 47 3.78 -1.58 -3.22
C ALA A 47 3.80 -0.97 -1.81
N ALA A 48 4.20 -1.75 -0.79
CA ALA A 48 4.35 -1.28 0.57
C ALA A 48 5.48 -0.24 0.70
N GLU A 49 6.63 -0.48 0.08
CA GLU A 49 7.74 0.49 -0.01
C GLU A 49 7.29 1.77 -0.72
N ALA A 50 6.65 1.64 -1.89
CA ALA A 50 6.14 2.78 -2.65
C ALA A 50 5.08 3.58 -1.89
N ALA A 51 4.35 2.97 -0.95
CA ALA A 51 3.34 3.67 -0.16
C ALA A 51 3.92 4.71 0.82
N VAL A 52 5.21 4.57 1.17
CA VAL A 52 5.90 5.41 2.15
C VAL A 52 7.13 6.11 1.57
N ALA A 53 7.39 6.00 0.27
CA ALA A 53 8.59 6.54 -0.38
C ALA A 53 8.74 8.06 -0.20
N ASP A 54 7.61 8.79 -0.19
CA ASP A 54 7.57 10.25 -0.05
C ASP A 54 7.30 10.69 1.40
N ALA A 55 7.45 9.79 2.39
CA ALA A 55 7.16 10.11 3.78
C ALA A 55 8.18 11.09 4.38
N THR A 56 7.68 12.19 4.95
CA THR A 56 8.48 13.20 5.65
C THR A 56 8.17 13.17 7.15
N PRO A 57 8.77 12.26 7.93
CA PRO A 57 8.51 12.18 9.36
C PRO A 57 9.06 13.40 10.12
N LEU A 58 8.42 13.72 11.24
CA LEU A 58 8.92 14.67 12.24
C LEU A 58 9.74 13.92 13.30
N SER A 59 10.46 14.67 14.14
CA SER A 59 11.39 14.15 15.15
C SER A 59 10.82 13.02 16.02
N GLY A 60 9.55 13.13 16.43
CA GLY A 60 8.89 12.16 17.31
C GLY A 60 8.16 11.00 16.62
N ASN A 61 8.16 10.92 15.28
CA ASN A 61 7.28 9.98 14.58
C ASN A 61 7.93 9.17 13.44
N GLY A 62 9.26 9.17 13.32
CA GLY A 62 9.98 8.38 12.30
C GLY A 62 9.60 6.89 12.28
N TYR A 63 9.30 6.31 13.44
CA TYR A 63 8.85 4.92 13.54
C TYR A 63 7.54 4.63 12.77
N LYS A 64 6.69 5.65 12.56
CA LYS A 64 5.42 5.50 11.83
C LYS A 64 5.64 5.14 10.37
N VAL A 65 6.77 5.51 9.76
CA VAL A 65 7.10 5.15 8.37
C VAL A 65 7.18 3.63 8.22
N GLN A 66 7.90 2.96 9.12
CA GLN A 66 7.98 1.51 9.12
C GLN A 66 6.63 0.85 9.42
N LEU A 67 5.89 1.37 10.41
CA LEU A 67 4.56 0.85 10.74
C LEU A 67 3.59 0.97 9.56
N ALA A 68 3.59 2.11 8.87
CA ALA A 68 2.76 2.35 7.70
C ALA A 68 3.10 1.38 6.56
N ARG A 69 4.39 1.18 6.26
CA ARG A 69 4.86 0.19 5.28
C ARG A 69 4.33 -1.22 5.61
N VAL A 70 4.53 -1.66 6.84
CA VAL A 70 4.10 -2.99 7.30
C VAL A 70 2.57 -3.13 7.27
N ALA A 71 1.83 -2.08 7.63
CA ALA A 71 0.37 -2.07 7.58
C ALA A 71 -0.15 -2.21 6.14
N VAL A 72 0.46 -1.51 5.18
CA VAL A 72 0.10 -1.64 3.75
C VAL A 72 0.38 -3.04 3.24
N LYS A 73 1.55 -3.61 3.54
CA LYS A 73 1.90 -5.00 3.20
C LYS A 73 0.85 -5.98 3.72
N ARG A 74 0.55 -5.94 5.02
CA ARG A 74 -0.43 -6.82 5.65
C ARG A 74 -1.83 -6.66 5.06
N ALA A 75 -2.24 -5.43 4.78
CA ALA A 75 -3.54 -5.16 4.17
C ALA A 75 -3.65 -5.75 2.74
N LEU A 76 -2.57 -5.72 1.97
CA LEU A 76 -2.50 -6.33 0.64
C LEU A 76 -2.48 -7.87 0.73
N GLU A 77 -1.73 -8.45 1.66
CA GLU A 77 -1.73 -9.90 1.93
C GLU A 77 -3.14 -10.39 2.32
N ALA A 78 -3.81 -9.66 3.21
CA ALA A 78 -5.18 -9.97 3.62
C ALA A 78 -6.19 -9.81 2.48
N ALA A 79 -6.00 -8.84 1.58
CA ALA A 79 -6.85 -8.68 0.41
C ALA A 79 -6.64 -9.80 -0.62
N ARG A 80 -5.41 -10.32 -0.75
CA ARG A 80 -5.10 -11.47 -1.61
C ARG A 80 -5.89 -12.73 -1.23
N GLY A 81 -6.07 -12.99 0.06
CA GLY A 81 -6.80 -14.16 0.55
C GLY A 81 -8.32 -14.06 0.51
N LYS A 82 -8.87 -12.90 0.10
CA LYS A 82 -10.31 -12.64 -0.04
C LYS A 82 -10.78 -12.55 -1.49
N ALA A 83 -9.87 -12.75 -2.44
CA ALA A 83 -10.11 -12.66 -3.88
C ALA A 83 -10.40 -14.03 -4.50
#